data_AF-A0AAV4A4B5-F1
#
_entry.id   AF-A0AAV4A4B5-F1
#
_cell.length_a   1.000
_cell.length_b   1.000
_cell.length_c   1.000
_cell.angle_alpha   90.00
_cell.angle_beta   90.00
_cell.angle_gamma   90.00
#
_symmetry.space_group_name_H-M   'P 1'
#
loop_
_entity.id
_entity.type
_entity.pdbx_description
1 polymer ?
#
loop_
_entity_poly.entity_id
_entity_poly.type
_entity_poly.pdbx_seq_one_letter_code
_entity_poly.pdbx_strand_id
1 'polypeptide(L)'
;MDQLRQPPELDFSSTYGLAERWRKWKQSMQLYLDLAMKTKSDEEKCSAFLYLIGTEGREIFNTFNLGEQKLQNLIDAFDNYCKPKENITVERYKFNSRNQTRTETFDQYVTDLKNLAKNCKFGSL
;
A
#
# COMPACT_ATOMS: atom_id res chain seq x y z
N MET A 1 7.33 13.88 27.58
CA MET A 1 6.40 12.92 26.94
C MET A 1 6.91 12.73 25.53
N ASP A 2 7.30 11.51 25.16
CA ASP A 2 7.76 11.23 23.80
C ASP A 2 6.67 11.59 22.80
N GLN A 3 7.00 12.50 21.89
CA GLN A 3 6.10 12.93 20.84
C GLN A 3 5.88 11.74 19.90
N LEU A 4 4.64 11.26 19.81
CA LEU A 4 4.28 10.15 18.94
C LEU A 4 4.73 10.47 17.51
N ARG A 5 5.61 9.63 16.94
CA ARG A 5 6.08 9.83 15.57
C ARG A 5 4.91 9.68 14.61
N GLN A 6 4.73 10.69 13.78
CA GLN A 6 3.77 10.65 12.68
C GLN A 6 4.24 9.63 11.63
N PRO A 7 3.31 8.97 10.92
CA PRO A 7 3.64 8.18 9.75
C PRO A 7 4.40 9.05 8.73
N PRO A 8 5.45 8.54 8.08
CA PRO A 8 6.06 9.24 6.95
C PRO A 8 5.05 9.38 5.81
N GLU A 9 5.21 10.37 4.94
CA GLU A 9 4.37 10.50 3.75
C GLU A 9 4.46 9.24 2.86
N LEU A 10 3.37 8.91 2.19
CA LEU A 10 3.35 7.77 1.27
C LEU A 10 3.90 8.19 -0.09
N ASP A 11 4.88 7.44 -0.59
CA ASP A 11 5.46 7.64 -1.92
C ASP A 11 4.62 6.97 -3.03
N PHE A 12 4.01 7.80 -3.87
CA PHE A 12 3.23 7.40 -5.04
C PHE A 12 4.02 7.50 -6.36
N SER A 13 5.30 7.91 -6.34
CA SER A 13 6.11 8.12 -7.56
C SER A 13 6.26 6.87 -8.45
N SER A 14 6.15 5.68 -7.87
CA SER A 14 6.24 4.41 -8.58
C SER A 14 5.03 3.52 -8.34
N THR A 15 4.43 2.99 -9.39
CA THR A 15 3.36 1.98 -9.25
C THR A 15 3.90 0.63 -8.76
N TYR A 16 5.21 0.37 -8.95
CA TYR A 16 5.85 -0.84 -8.46
C TYR A 16 5.96 -0.82 -6.94
N GLY A 17 5.41 -1.83 -6.28
CA GLY A 17 5.43 -1.95 -4.81
C GLY A 17 4.52 -0.94 -4.08
N LEU A 18 3.71 -0.17 -4.81
CA LEU A 18 2.75 0.78 -4.22
C LEU A 18 1.81 0.07 -3.24
N ALA A 19 1.30 -1.10 -3.61
CA ALA A 19 0.44 -1.91 -2.73
C ALA A 19 1.10 -2.25 -1.39
N GLU A 20 2.38 -2.61 -1.40
CA GLU A 20 3.11 -2.95 -0.17
C GLU A 20 3.46 -1.70 0.64
N ARG A 21 3.84 -0.60 -0.02
CA ARG A 21 4.05 0.70 0.65
C ARG A 21 2.76 1.20 1.30
N TRP A 22 1.65 1.14 0.58
CA TRP A 22 0.32 1.44 1.09
C TRP A 22 -0.04 0.57 2.29
N ARG A 23 0.16 -0.76 2.21
CA ARG A 23 -0.12 -1.67 3.33
C ARG A 23 0.64 -1.27 4.60
N LYS A 24 1.95 -1.00 4.49
CA LYS A 24 2.79 -0.57 5.61
C LYS A 24 2.39 0.81 6.16
N TRP A 25 2.08 1.75 5.26
CA TRP A 25 1.67 3.09 5.62
C TRP A 25 0.31 3.10 6.32
N LYS A 26 -0.69 2.39 5.76
CA LYS A 26 -2.02 2.21 6.36
C LYS A 26 -1.93 1.64 7.77
N GLN A 27 -1.08 0.64 8.00
CA GLN A 27 -0.86 0.08 9.34
C GLN A 27 -0.33 1.15 10.31
N SER A 28 0.68 1.92 9.89
CA SER A 28 1.23 3.01 10.71
C SER A 28 0.19 4.11 10.99
N MET A 29 -0.61 4.47 9.99
CA MET A 29 -1.68 5.45 10.12
C MET A 29 -2.78 4.98 11.07
N GLN A 30 -3.17 3.71 11.02
CA GLN A 30 -4.17 3.16 11.93
C GLN A 30 -3.68 3.23 13.39
N LEU A 31 -2.42 2.86 13.64
CA LEU A 31 -1.82 2.98 14.96
C LEU A 31 -1.79 4.43 15.44
N TYR A 32 -1.49 5.39 14.55
CA TYR A 32 -1.53 6.81 14.89
C TYR A 32 -2.94 7.27 15.26
N LEU A 33 -3.97 6.86 14.51
CA LEU A 33 -5.36 7.18 14.80
C LEU A 33 -5.82 6.62 16.14
N ASP A 34 -5.44 5.37 16.45
CA ASP A 34 -5.81 4.69 17.69
C ASP A 34 -5.13 5.29 18.93
N LEU A 35 -3.89 5.78 18.77
CA LEU A 35 -3.10 6.33 19.87
C LEU A 35 -3.35 7.83 20.09
N ALA A 36 -3.46 8.63 19.03
CA ALA A 36 -3.52 10.09 19.11
C ALA A 36 -4.91 10.68 18.82
N MET A 37 -5.80 9.93 18.14
CA MET A 37 -7.08 10.47 17.65
C MET A 37 -8.30 9.63 18.04
N LYS A 38 -8.16 8.77 19.05
CA LYS A 38 -9.23 7.83 19.46
C LYS A 38 -10.57 8.52 19.76
N THR A 39 -10.53 9.66 20.43
CA THR A 39 -11.72 10.44 20.86
C THR A 39 -12.15 11.52 19.86
N LYS A 40 -11.46 11.62 18.72
CA LYS A 40 -11.68 12.66 17.70
C LYS A 40 -12.80 12.29 16.73
N SER A 41 -13.42 13.31 16.13
CA SER A 41 -14.48 13.11 15.14
C SER A 41 -13.94 12.46 13.86
N ASP A 42 -14.83 11.92 13.04
CA ASP A 42 -14.44 11.33 11.76
C ASP A 42 -13.89 12.39 10.80
N GLU A 43 -14.42 13.62 10.84
CA GLU A 43 -13.93 14.76 10.04
C GLU A 43 -12.50 15.16 10.44
N GLU A 44 -12.21 15.19 11.75
CA GLU A 44 -10.86 15.46 12.24
C GLU A 44 -9.88 14.35 11.80
N LYS A 45 -10.31 13.08 11.87
CA LYS A 45 -9.49 11.93 11.43
C LYS A 45 -9.26 11.93 9.91
N CYS A 46 -10.28 12.24 9.12
CA CYS A 46 -10.16 12.43 7.66
C CYS A 46 -9.16 13.54 7.33
N SER A 47 -9.26 14.68 8.02
CA SER A 47 -8.33 15.80 7.84
C SER A 47 -6.89 15.40 8.17
N ALA A 48 -6.67 14.71 9.28
CA ALA A 48 -5.35 14.21 9.66
C ALA A 48 -4.81 13.19 8.65
N PHE A 49 -5.66 12.28 8.17
CA PHE A 49 -5.30 11.32 7.14
C PHE A 49 -4.84 12.02 5.85
N LEU A 50 -5.63 12.97 5.35
CA LEU A 50 -5.31 13.73 4.13
C LEU A 50 -4.09 14.62 4.30
N TYR A 51 -3.81 15.08 5.52
CA TYR A 51 -2.59 15.82 5.83
C TYR A 51 -1.36 14.92 5.73
N LEU A 52 -1.39 13.75 6.40
CA LEU A 52 -0.27 12.83 6.56
C LEU A 52 0.03 11.98 5.33
N ILE A 53 -0.95 11.75 4.45
CA ILE A 53 -0.73 11.00 3.21
C ILE A 53 0.14 11.77 2.20
N GLY A 54 0.33 13.07 2.40
CA GLY A 54 1.17 13.92 1.56
C GLY A 54 0.42 14.54 0.38
N THR A 55 1.13 15.37 -0.39
CA THR A 55 0.54 16.18 -1.47
C THR A 55 0.04 15.32 -2.63
N GLU A 56 0.82 14.34 -3.08
CA GLU A 56 0.41 13.40 -4.15
C GLU A 56 -0.86 12.62 -3.75
N GLY A 57 -0.94 12.19 -2.49
CA GLY A 57 -2.14 11.53 -1.96
C GLY A 57 -3.37 12.42 -1.99
N ARG A 58 -3.23 13.72 -1.71
CA ARG A 58 -4.34 14.69 -1.83
C ARG A 58 -4.78 14.93 -3.27
N GLU A 59 -3.84 14.95 -4.22
CA GLU A 59 -4.18 15.04 -5.65
C GLU A 59 -4.98 13.81 -6.10
N ILE A 60 -4.58 12.62 -5.65
CA ILE A 60 -5.32 11.38 -5.89
C ILE A 60 -6.72 11.45 -5.26
N PHE A 61 -6.82 11.93 -4.02
CA PHE A 61 -8.10 12.10 -3.33
C PHE A 61 -9.07 12.99 -4.11
N ASN A 62 -8.58 14.07 -4.73
CA ASN A 62 -9.41 14.96 -5.57
C ASN A 62 -10.01 14.26 -6.79
N THR A 63 -9.49 13.08 -7.18
CA THR A 63 -10.07 12.25 -8.25
C THR A 63 -11.16 11.30 -7.75
N PHE A 64 -11.30 11.13 -6.43
CA PHE A 64 -12.30 10.24 -5.85
C PHE A 64 -13.65 10.94 -5.75
N ASN A 65 -14.70 10.22 -6.15
CA ASN A 65 -16.07 10.68 -5.99
C ASN A 65 -16.66 10.10 -4.69
N LEU A 66 -16.30 10.70 -3.56
CA LEU A 66 -16.76 10.28 -2.24
C LEU A 66 -17.99 11.12 -1.84
N GLY A 67 -19.10 10.45 -1.54
CA GLY A 67 -20.32 11.11 -1.06
C GLY A 67 -20.15 11.64 0.37
N GLU A 68 -20.16 10.73 1.35
CA GLU A 68 -19.89 11.08 2.75
C GLU A 68 -18.41 10.92 3.10
N GLN A 69 -17.82 11.94 3.71
CA GLN A 69 -16.44 11.94 4.21
C GLN A 69 -16.33 11.22 5.56
N LYS A 70 -16.48 9.89 5.52
CA LYS A 70 -16.15 9.00 6.63
C LYS A 70 -14.74 8.46 6.47
N LEU A 71 -14.04 8.27 7.59
CA LEU A 71 -12.66 7.77 7.56
C LEU A 71 -12.57 6.42 6.84
N GLN A 72 -13.55 5.54 7.08
CA GLN A 72 -13.58 4.23 6.43
C GLN A 72 -13.73 4.34 4.91
N ASN A 73 -14.63 5.21 4.41
CA ASN A 73 -14.81 5.43 2.98
C ASN A 73 -13.51 5.92 2.31
N LEU A 74 -12.78 6.78 3.02
CA LEU A 74 -11.49 7.28 2.57
C LEU A 74 -10.45 6.16 2.47
N ILE A 75 -10.33 5.34 3.52
CA ILE A 75 -9.44 4.18 3.55
C ILE A 75 -9.79 3.20 2.42
N ASP A 76 -11.06 2.92 2.20
CA ASP A 76 -11.51 1.98 1.17
C ASP A 76 -11.23 2.50 -0.25
N ALA A 77 -11.38 3.80 -0.49
CA ALA A 77 -11.02 4.42 -1.76
C ALA A 77 -9.52 4.30 -2.05
N PHE A 78 -8.68 4.57 -1.05
CA PHE A 78 -7.24 4.37 -1.18
C PHE A 78 -6.84 2.90 -1.26
N ASP A 79 -7.51 1.99 -0.55
CA ASP A 79 -7.31 0.55 -0.73
C ASP A 79 -7.58 0.14 -2.18
N ASN A 80 -8.63 0.68 -2.80
CA ASN A 80 -8.95 0.38 -4.20
C ASN A 80 -7.97 1.02 -5.19
N TYR A 81 -7.47 2.22 -4.89
CA TYR A 81 -6.47 2.89 -5.73
C TYR A 81 -5.10 2.20 -5.63
N CYS A 82 -4.66 1.94 -4.40
CA CYS A 82 -3.36 1.35 -4.08
C CYS A 82 -3.36 -0.18 -4.17
N LYS A 83 -4.54 -0.81 -4.34
CA LYS A 83 -4.62 -2.21 -4.74
C LYS A 83 -3.64 -2.41 -5.88
N PRO A 84 -2.83 -3.48 -5.86
CA PRO A 84 -2.01 -3.75 -7.00
C PRO A 84 -2.96 -3.75 -8.20
N LYS A 85 -2.72 -2.85 -9.17
CA LYS A 85 -3.10 -3.17 -10.54
C LYS A 85 -2.33 -4.46 -10.77
N GLU A 86 -2.98 -5.60 -10.52
CA GLU A 86 -2.41 -6.92 -10.74
C GLU A 86 -2.18 -6.99 -12.23
N ASN A 87 -1.05 -6.43 -12.65
CA ASN A 87 -0.59 -6.52 -13.99
C ASN A 87 0.04 -7.90 -14.05
N ILE A 88 -0.84 -8.89 -14.22
CA ILE A 88 -0.49 -10.30 -14.32
C ILE A 88 0.64 -10.46 -15.36
N THR A 89 0.65 -9.66 -16.42
CA THR A 89 1.73 -9.63 -17.41
C THR A 89 3.07 -9.24 -16.80
N VAL A 90 3.12 -8.21 -15.96
CA VAL A 90 4.35 -7.77 -15.26
C VAL A 90 4.79 -8.81 -14.23
N GLU A 91 3.87 -9.37 -13.44
CA GLU A 91 4.23 -10.40 -12.45
C GLU A 91 4.74 -11.68 -13.12
N ARG A 92 4.08 -12.12 -14.21
CA ARG A 92 4.55 -13.25 -15.03
C ARG A 92 5.89 -12.94 -15.69
N TYR A 93 6.11 -11.71 -16.17
CA TYR A 93 7.40 -11.30 -16.71
C TYR A 93 8.50 -11.41 -15.66
N LYS A 94 8.29 -10.95 -14.42
CA LYS A 94 9.26 -11.09 -13.32
C LYS A 94 9.57 -12.54 -13.02
N PHE A 95 8.54 -13.38 -12.92
CA PHE A 95 8.70 -14.82 -12.70
C PHE A 95 9.53 -15.45 -13.83
N ASN A 96 9.17 -15.19 -15.08
CA ASN A 96 9.84 -15.75 -16.26
C ASN A 96 11.27 -15.20 -16.46
N SER A 97 11.56 -14.00 -15.95
CA SER A 97 12.87 -13.35 -16.06
C SER A 97 13.80 -13.64 -14.87
N ARG A 98 13.32 -14.37 -13.85
CA ARG A 98 14.10 -14.65 -12.63
C ARG A 98 15.10 -15.79 -12.87
N ASN A 99 16.39 -15.44 -12.89
CA ASN A 99 17.50 -16.39 -13.03
C ASN A 99 18.26 -16.55 -11.72
N GLN A 100 18.72 -17.77 -11.40
CA GLN A 100 19.53 -18.04 -10.22
C GLN A 100 20.89 -17.32 -10.33
N THR A 101 21.30 -16.64 -9.25
CA THR A 101 22.61 -15.98 -9.22
C THR A 101 23.72 -16.94 -8.76
N ARG A 102 24.98 -16.65 -9.10
CA ARG A 102 26.12 -17.53 -8.77
C ARG A 102 26.33 -17.74 -7.27
N THR A 103 25.90 -16.77 -6.46
CA THR A 103 26.07 -16.77 -5.00
C THR A 103 24.85 -17.28 -4.25
N GLU A 104 23.76 -17.56 -4.96
CA GLU A 104 22.49 -17.97 -4.38
C GLU A 104 22.35 -19.49 -4.37
N THR A 105 21.89 -20.04 -3.25
CA THR A 105 21.62 -21.47 -3.15
C THR A 105 20.37 -21.84 -3.94
N PHE A 106 20.27 -23.11 -4.34
CA PHE A 106 19.09 -23.61 -5.02
C PHE A 106 17.81 -23.39 -4.20
N ASP A 107 17.85 -23.60 -2.89
CA ASP A 107 16.69 -23.43 -2.01
C ASP A 107 16.23 -21.98 -1.92
N GLN A 108 17.17 -21.02 -1.88
CA GLN A 108 16.87 -19.60 -1.91
C GLN A 108 16.17 -19.23 -3.22
N TYR A 109 16.72 -19.69 -4.35
CA TYR A 109 16.17 -19.45 -5.67
C TYR A 109 14.74 -20.01 -5.83
N VAL A 110 14.52 -21.25 -5.40
CA VAL A 110 13.21 -21.90 -5.45
C VAL A 110 12.22 -21.20 -4.51
N THR A 111 12.66 -20.75 -3.35
CA THR A 111 11.82 -20.00 -2.40
C THR A 111 11.35 -18.68 -3.02
N ASP A 112 12.25 -17.95 -3.66
CA ASP A 112 11.92 -16.72 -4.37
C ASP A 112 10.97 -16.94 -5.54
N LEU A 113 11.19 -17.98 -6.35
CA LEU A 113 10.28 -18.35 -7.44
C LEU A 113 8.88 -18.68 -6.91
N LYS A 114 8.77 -19.44 -5.81
CA LYS A 114 7.49 -19.74 -5.16
C LYS A 114 6.80 -18.47 -4.68
N ASN A 115 7.55 -17.48 -4.20
CA ASN A 115 6.98 -16.20 -3.78
C ASN A 115 6.48 -15.37 -4.98
N LEU A 116 7.24 -15.32 -6.08
CA LEU A 116 6.83 -14.63 -7.32
C LEU A 116 5.58 -15.29 -7.94
N ALA A 117 5.51 -16.62 -7.93
CA ALA A 117 4.40 -17.39 -8.51
C ALA A 117 3.04 -17.08 -7.85
N LYS A 118 3.01 -16.72 -6.56
CA LYS A 118 1.79 -16.33 -5.83
C LYS A 118 1.06 -15.16 -6.49
N ASN A 119 1.80 -14.27 -7.15
CA ASN A 119 1.24 -13.07 -7.79
C ASN A 119 0.90 -13.27 -9.28
N CYS A 120 1.20 -14.44 -9.85
CA CYS A 120 1.08 -14.71 -11.30
C CYS A 120 -0.29 -15.27 -11.73
N LYS A 121 -1.15 -15.61 -10.77
CA LYS A 121 -2.47 -16.26 -10.97
C LYS A 121 -2.43 -17.47 -11.93
N PHE A 122 -1.42 -18.33 -11.79
CA PHE A 122 -1.28 -19.50 -12.66
C PHE A 122 -2.43 -20.52 -12.50
N GLY A 123 -3.08 -20.59 -11.34
CA GLY A 123 -4.20 -21.50 -11.09
C GLY A 123 -5.58 -21.00 -11.52
N SER A 124 -5.66 -19.88 -12.24
CA SER A 124 -6.91 -19.23 -12.65
C SER A 124 -7.11 -19.21 -14.17
N LEU A 125 -6.39 -20.07 -14.90
CA LEU A 125 -6.45 -20.20 -16.36
C LEU A 125 -7.36 -21.35 -16.79
#